data_AF-A0A850BYD7-F1
#
_entry.id   AF-A0A850BYD7-F1
#
_cell.length_a   1.000
_cell.length_b   1.000
_cell.length_c   1.000
_cell.angle_alpha   90.00
_cell.angle_beta   90.00
_cell.angle_gamma   90.00
#
_symmetry.space_group_name_H-M   'P 1'
#
loop_
_entity.id
_entity.type
_entity.pdbx_description
1 polymer ?
#
loop_
_entity_poly.entity_id
_entity_poly.type
_entity_poly.pdbx_seq_one_letter_code
_entity_poly.pdbx_strand_id
1 'polypeptide(L)'
;MGNSKNPAAVRPLINAYKDPDESVRQNVVAGLAKIGTPEALEFLNSIGRAGLTPDTPTFISAVDLVRREHLAGKDRNTILNMLKKEGLALADAQKAYGSALNELENSLEGRSLLAEKYRKQMNRGLLWAVAGTVITILSYSSAASSPAGGTYYICWGAILFGIIDFLVGYISWRKYQ
;
A
#
# COMPACT_ATOMS: atom_id res chain seq x y z
N MET A 1 10.15 17.87 -35.85
CA MET A 1 9.63 17.78 -34.46
C MET A 1 9.45 16.30 -34.13
N GLY A 2 10.41 15.69 -33.44
CA GLY A 2 10.14 15.08 -32.13
C GLY A 2 10.05 13.55 -32.20
N ASN A 3 11.15 12.88 -32.60
CA ASN A 3 11.22 11.41 -32.73
C ASN A 3 12.09 10.79 -31.61
N SER A 4 11.95 11.29 -30.38
CA SER A 4 12.74 10.83 -29.25
C SER A 4 12.04 9.63 -28.59
N LYS A 5 12.46 8.41 -28.97
CA LYS A 5 12.22 7.18 -28.19
C LYS A 5 13.05 7.20 -26.90
N ASN A 6 12.97 8.30 -26.15
CA ASN A 6 13.75 8.49 -24.94
C ASN A 6 12.98 7.88 -23.76
N PRO A 7 13.49 6.81 -23.12
CA PRO A 7 12.84 6.21 -21.95
C PRO A 7 12.63 7.20 -20.81
N ALA A 8 13.45 8.25 -20.72
CA ALA A 8 13.29 9.31 -19.72
C ALA A 8 11.99 10.14 -19.90
N ALA A 9 11.38 10.12 -21.08
CA ALA A 9 10.13 10.83 -21.36
C ALA A 9 8.86 10.07 -20.89
N VAL A 10 8.99 8.78 -20.56
CA VAL A 10 7.87 7.93 -20.15
C VAL A 10 7.24 8.44 -18.85
N ARG A 11 8.05 8.70 -17.82
CA ARG A 11 7.58 9.19 -16.52
C ARG A 11 6.90 10.57 -16.58
N PRO A 12 7.47 11.58 -17.25
CA PRO A 12 6.78 12.85 -17.49
C PRO A 12 5.44 12.69 -18.21
N LEU A 13 5.38 11.82 -19.22
CA LEU A 13 4.14 11.58 -19.98
C LEU A 13 3.09 10.86 -19.14
N ILE A 14 3.46 9.84 -18.36
CA ILE A 14 2.54 9.20 -17.39
C ILE A 14 1.98 10.23 -16.42
N ASN A 15 2.78 11.21 -15.99
CA ASN A 15 2.29 12.26 -15.09
C ASN A 15 1.36 13.25 -15.83
N ALA A 16 1.64 13.56 -17.09
CA ALA A 16 0.76 14.38 -17.95
C ALA A 16 -0.56 13.67 -18.31
N TYR A 17 -0.63 12.33 -18.20
CA TYR A 17 -1.88 11.59 -18.35
C TYR A 17 -2.94 11.95 -17.29
N LYS A 18 -2.53 12.54 -16.16
CA LYS A 18 -3.43 13.01 -15.10
C LYS A 18 -4.17 14.31 -15.45
N ASP A 19 -3.86 14.91 -16.59
CA ASP A 19 -4.50 16.15 -17.03
C ASP A 19 -6.01 15.93 -17.26
N PRO A 20 -6.88 16.84 -16.79
CA PRO A 20 -8.33 16.75 -16.99
C PRO A 20 -8.76 16.89 -18.46
N ASP A 21 -7.91 17.43 -19.34
CA ASP A 21 -8.20 17.57 -20.78
C ASP A 21 -8.03 16.23 -21.52
N GLU A 22 -9.10 15.79 -22.18
CA GLU A 22 -9.12 14.56 -22.97
C GLU A 22 -8.12 14.55 -24.14
N SER A 23 -7.95 15.69 -24.81
CA SER A 23 -7.03 15.82 -25.94
C SER A 23 -5.58 15.64 -25.48
N VAL A 24 -5.24 16.17 -24.30
CA VAL A 24 -3.92 16.01 -23.69
C VAL A 24 -3.67 14.53 -23.38
N ARG A 25 -4.66 13.82 -22.82
CA ARG A 25 -4.54 12.40 -22.49
C ARG A 25 -4.42 11.50 -23.71
N GLN A 26 -5.21 11.74 -24.77
CA GLN A 26 -5.09 10.98 -26.02
C GLN A 26 -3.70 11.18 -26.66
N ASN A 27 -3.17 12.40 -26.60
CA ASN A 27 -1.81 12.70 -27.05
C ASN A 27 -0.75 11.98 -26.20
N VAL A 28 -0.98 11.85 -24.89
CA VAL A 28 -0.10 11.10 -23.98
C VAL A 28 -0.15 9.61 -24.28
N VAL A 29 -1.33 9.01 -24.46
CA VAL A 29 -1.49 7.58 -24.83
C VAL A 29 -0.82 7.31 -26.18
N ALA A 30 -1.05 8.16 -27.17
CA ALA A 30 -0.39 8.08 -28.47
C ALA A 30 1.13 8.27 -28.36
N GLY A 31 1.59 9.15 -27.46
CA GLY A 31 3.00 9.37 -27.17
C GLY A 31 3.67 8.16 -26.53
N LEU A 32 3.04 7.57 -25.51
CA LEU A 32 3.50 6.36 -24.83
C LEU A 32 3.52 5.16 -25.79
N ALA A 33 2.52 5.03 -26.65
CA ALA A 33 2.46 3.99 -27.68
C ALA A 33 3.58 4.14 -28.71
N LYS A 34 3.93 5.38 -29.07
CA LYS A 34 5.07 5.68 -29.96
C LYS A 34 6.44 5.46 -29.31
N ILE A 35 6.56 5.66 -28.00
CA ILE A 35 7.81 5.42 -27.25
C ILE A 35 8.11 3.92 -27.19
N GLY A 36 7.09 3.09 -26.90
CA GLY A 36 7.19 1.63 -26.98
C GLY A 36 8.20 0.98 -26.02
N THR A 37 8.58 1.68 -24.94
CA THR A 37 9.40 1.08 -23.87
C THR A 37 8.58 0.06 -23.07
N PRO A 38 9.22 -0.90 -22.38
CA PRO A 38 8.52 -1.86 -21.53
C PRO A 38 7.58 -1.19 -20.52
N GLU A 39 8.05 -0.12 -19.86
CA GLU A 39 7.27 0.67 -18.90
C GLU A 39 6.04 1.35 -19.54
N ALA A 40 6.17 1.87 -20.76
CA ALA A 40 5.05 2.46 -21.50
C ALA A 40 4.04 1.42 -21.97
N LEU A 41 4.51 0.27 -22.47
CA LEU A 41 3.66 -0.83 -22.91
C LEU A 41 2.93 -1.51 -21.74
N GLU A 42 3.57 -1.59 -20.58
CA GLU A 42 2.95 -2.10 -19.36
C GLU A 42 1.82 -1.17 -18.89
N PHE A 43 2.05 0.14 -18.91
CA PHE A 43 1.03 1.14 -18.62
C PHE A 43 -0.14 1.12 -19.61
N LEU A 44 0.12 0.98 -20.90
CA LEU A 44 -0.94 0.87 -21.91
C LEU A 44 -1.73 -0.44 -21.79
N ASN A 45 -1.05 -1.55 -21.49
CA ASN A 45 -1.70 -2.83 -21.25
C ASN A 45 -2.51 -2.84 -19.95
N SER A 46 -2.09 -2.12 -18.91
CA SER A 46 -2.87 -2.00 -17.67
C SER A 46 -4.18 -1.25 -17.92
N ILE A 47 -4.17 -0.20 -18.75
CA ILE A 47 -5.36 0.53 -19.18
C ILE A 47 -6.26 -0.38 -20.06
N GLY A 48 -5.69 -1.06 -21.05
CA GLY A 48 -6.46 -1.89 -22.00
C GLY A 48 -7.06 -3.17 -21.39
N ARG A 49 -6.34 -3.87 -20.50
CA ARG A 49 -6.80 -5.10 -19.85
C ARG A 49 -7.90 -4.87 -18.81
N ALA A 50 -8.07 -3.64 -18.35
CA ALA A 50 -9.13 -3.31 -17.42
C ALA A 50 -10.51 -3.59 -18.03
N GLY A 51 -10.68 -3.51 -19.37
CA GLY A 51 -11.97 -3.73 -20.04
C GLY A 51 -13.06 -2.76 -19.58
N LEU A 52 -12.61 -1.65 -18.99
CA LEU A 52 -13.44 -0.59 -18.46
C LEU A 52 -13.53 0.48 -19.55
N THR A 53 -14.67 1.15 -19.66
CA THR A 53 -14.69 2.53 -20.16
C THR A 53 -14.91 3.47 -18.98
N PRO A 54 -13.91 3.69 -18.11
CA PRO A 54 -13.93 4.83 -17.24
C PRO A 54 -13.37 5.99 -18.06
N ASP A 55 -14.01 7.13 -17.99
CA ASP A 55 -13.26 8.37 -18.11
C ASP A 55 -11.95 8.20 -17.31
N THR A 56 -10.81 8.37 -17.97
CA THR A 56 -9.48 8.23 -17.35
C THR A 56 -9.35 8.84 -15.95
N PRO A 57 -9.97 10.01 -15.64
CA PRO A 57 -9.94 10.58 -14.30
C PRO A 57 -10.43 9.61 -13.21
N THR A 58 -11.51 8.87 -13.45
CA THR A 58 -12.12 7.94 -12.49
C THR A 58 -11.24 6.73 -12.20
N PHE A 59 -10.46 6.25 -13.18
CA PHE A 59 -9.49 5.17 -12.94
C PHE A 59 -8.27 5.64 -12.16
N ILE A 60 -7.73 6.82 -12.51
CA ILE A 60 -6.58 7.39 -11.78
C ILE A 60 -6.98 7.71 -10.34
N SER A 61 -8.16 8.31 -10.13
CA SER A 61 -8.67 8.58 -8.78
C SER A 61 -8.86 7.29 -7.99
N ALA A 62 -9.40 6.24 -8.62
CA ALA A 62 -9.57 4.94 -7.98
C ALA A 62 -8.22 4.32 -7.59
N VAL A 63 -7.22 4.34 -8.48
CA VAL A 63 -5.87 3.80 -8.20
C VAL A 63 -5.17 4.61 -7.10
N ASP A 64 -5.24 5.93 -7.15
CA ASP A 64 -4.68 6.82 -6.14
C ASP A 64 -5.38 6.64 -4.78
N LEU A 65 -6.70 6.51 -4.77
CA LEU A 65 -7.48 6.20 -3.57
C LEU A 65 -7.03 4.87 -2.97
N VAL A 66 -6.95 3.81 -3.78
CA VAL A 66 -6.49 2.50 -3.33
C VAL A 66 -5.11 2.59 -2.72
N ARG A 67 -4.16 3.25 -3.40
CA ARG A 67 -2.78 3.43 -2.92
C ARG A 67 -2.76 4.13 -1.58
N ARG A 68 -3.43 5.29 -1.47
CA ARG A 68 -3.47 6.09 -0.24
C ARG A 68 -4.08 5.31 0.92
N GLU A 69 -5.22 4.68 0.69
CA GLU A 69 -5.98 4.00 1.74
C GLU A 69 -5.36 2.66 2.14
N HIS A 70 -4.74 1.97 1.20
CA HIS A 70 -3.95 0.77 1.50
C HIS A 70 -2.71 1.15 2.34
N LEU A 71 -2.00 2.22 2.00
CA LEU A 71 -0.87 2.70 2.80
C LEU A 71 -1.30 3.19 4.19
N ALA A 72 -2.49 3.78 4.31
CA ALA A 72 -3.12 4.12 5.59
C ALA A 72 -3.51 2.90 6.44
N GLY A 73 -3.44 1.69 5.89
CA GLY A 73 -3.75 0.45 6.60
C GLY A 73 -5.21 0.07 6.63
N LYS A 74 -6.06 0.66 5.76
CA LYS A 74 -7.46 0.23 5.62
C LYS A 74 -7.57 -1.15 4.98
N ASP A 75 -8.61 -1.87 5.36
CA ASP A 75 -8.94 -3.19 4.80
C ASP A 75 -9.37 -3.11 3.33
N ARG A 76 -9.12 -4.19 2.58
CA ARG A 76 -9.51 -4.32 1.17
C ARG A 76 -10.99 -4.07 0.96
N ASN A 77 -11.86 -4.64 1.78
CA ASN A 77 -13.31 -4.52 1.58
C ASN A 77 -13.78 -3.08 1.84
N THR A 78 -13.17 -2.41 2.81
CA THR A 78 -13.41 -0.98 3.06
C THR A 78 -13.05 -0.13 1.84
N ILE A 79 -11.91 -0.42 1.21
CA ILE A 79 -11.45 0.28 0.00
C ILE A 79 -12.41 0.02 -1.16
N LEU A 80 -12.81 -1.23 -1.39
CA LEU A 80 -13.78 -1.57 -2.44
C LEU A 80 -15.14 -0.89 -2.22
N ASN A 81 -15.59 -0.78 -0.97
CA ASN A 81 -16.81 -0.05 -0.63
C ASN A 81 -16.70 1.45 -0.88
N MET A 82 -15.51 2.05 -0.68
CA MET A 82 -15.27 3.46 -1.02
C MET A 82 -15.30 3.68 -2.53
N LEU A 83 -14.65 2.82 -3.31
CA LEU A 83 -14.71 2.87 -4.78
C LEU A 83 -16.13 2.69 -5.32
N LYS A 84 -16.92 1.79 -4.70
CA LYS A 84 -18.33 1.62 -5.05
C LYS A 84 -19.14 2.89 -4.80
N LYS A 85 -18.85 3.63 -3.72
CA LYS A 85 -19.50 4.92 -3.42
C LYS A 85 -19.11 6.01 -4.41
N GLU A 86 -17.91 5.94 -4.98
CA GLU A 86 -17.49 6.82 -6.08
C GLU A 86 -18.15 6.47 -7.43
N GLY A 87 -18.99 5.44 -7.47
CA GLY A 87 -19.73 5.05 -8.67
C GLY A 87 -19.04 3.96 -9.52
N LEU A 88 -17.89 3.43 -9.08
CA LEU A 88 -17.27 2.29 -9.75
C LEU A 88 -18.08 1.00 -9.51
N ALA A 89 -18.24 0.20 -10.57
CA ALA A 89 -18.75 -1.15 -10.41
C ALA A 89 -17.76 -2.01 -9.60
N LEU A 90 -18.27 -3.01 -8.87
CA LEU A 90 -17.45 -3.83 -7.98
C LEU A 90 -16.34 -4.59 -8.72
N ALA A 91 -16.64 -5.11 -9.92
CA ALA A 91 -15.67 -5.82 -10.75
C ALA A 91 -14.51 -4.89 -11.15
N ASP A 92 -14.82 -3.63 -11.41
CA ASP A 92 -13.90 -2.61 -11.90
C ASP A 92 -13.03 -2.11 -10.75
N ALA A 93 -13.64 -1.88 -9.59
CA ALA A 93 -12.97 -1.58 -8.34
C ALA A 93 -11.99 -2.68 -7.92
N GLN A 94 -12.36 -3.96 -8.11
CA GLN A 94 -11.47 -5.09 -7.83
C GLN A 94 -10.26 -5.12 -8.77
N LYS A 95 -10.47 -4.85 -10.07
CA LYS A 95 -9.40 -4.74 -11.05
C LYS A 95 -8.47 -3.58 -10.74
N ALA A 96 -9.02 -2.39 -10.48
CA ALA A 96 -8.28 -1.19 -10.10
C ALA A 96 -7.47 -1.41 -8.81
N TYR A 97 -8.04 -2.12 -7.84
CA TYR A 97 -7.33 -2.49 -6.62
C TYR A 97 -6.11 -3.38 -6.92
N GLY A 98 -6.31 -4.42 -7.73
CA GLY A 98 -5.23 -5.34 -8.13
C GLY A 98 -4.12 -4.65 -8.92
N SER A 99 -4.48 -3.80 -9.88
CA SER A 99 -3.51 -3.04 -10.66
C SER A 99 -2.72 -2.04 -9.81
N ALA A 100 -3.41 -1.33 -8.91
CA ALA A 100 -2.78 -0.37 -8.00
C ALA A 100 -1.74 -1.04 -7.09
N LEU A 101 -2.06 -2.21 -6.54
CA LEU A 101 -1.12 -2.95 -5.70
C LEU A 101 0.05 -3.53 -6.50
N ASN A 102 -0.21 -4.06 -7.69
CA ASN A 102 0.86 -4.58 -8.56
C ASN A 102 1.85 -3.47 -8.96
N GLU A 103 1.34 -2.29 -9.30
CA GLU A 103 2.18 -1.12 -9.60
C GLU A 103 2.95 -0.64 -8.36
N LEU A 104 2.31 -0.63 -7.18
CA LEU A 104 2.96 -0.28 -5.92
C LEU A 104 4.09 -1.27 -5.56
N GLU A 105 3.89 -2.56 -5.83
CA GLU A 105 4.88 -3.60 -5.57
C GLU A 105 6.02 -3.62 -6.61
N ASN A 106 5.78 -3.21 -7.86
CA ASN A 106 6.80 -3.18 -8.92
C ASN A 106 7.56 -1.86 -9.03
N SER A 107 7.03 -0.76 -8.48
CA SER A 107 7.69 0.54 -8.48
C SER A 107 8.73 0.67 -7.35
N LEU A 108 9.91 1.25 -7.65
CA LEU A 108 10.94 1.52 -6.64
C LEU A 108 10.42 2.42 -5.50
N GLU A 109 9.63 3.45 -5.85
CA GLU A 109 9.01 4.37 -4.90
C GLU A 109 7.90 3.69 -4.08
N GLY A 110 7.09 2.81 -4.70
CA GLY A 110 6.06 2.07 -3.98
C GLY A 110 6.64 1.08 -2.97
N ARG A 111 7.74 0.41 -3.32
CA ARG A 111 8.47 -0.49 -2.40
C ARG A 111 9.00 0.23 -1.17
N SER A 112 9.55 1.44 -1.31
CA SER A 112 10.05 2.20 -0.16
C SER A 112 8.92 2.66 0.77
N LEU A 113 7.77 3.07 0.21
CA LEU A 113 6.57 3.42 0.98
C LEU A 113 6.00 2.21 1.73
N LEU A 114 5.94 1.03 1.09
CA LEU A 114 5.53 -0.22 1.74
C LEU A 114 6.50 -0.62 2.84
N ALA A 115 7.81 -0.51 2.60
CA ALA A 115 8.82 -0.78 3.60
C ALA A 115 8.68 0.14 4.82
N GLU A 116 8.38 1.44 4.62
CA GLU A 116 8.13 2.38 5.71
C GLU A 116 6.86 2.01 6.51
N LYS A 117 5.79 1.62 5.82
CA LYS A 117 4.54 1.14 6.46
C LYS A 117 4.82 -0.07 7.36
N TYR A 118 5.47 -1.10 6.84
CA TYR A 118 5.77 -2.32 7.62
C TYR A 118 6.76 -2.04 8.75
N ARG A 119 7.70 -1.11 8.58
CA ARG A 119 8.58 -0.65 9.66
C ARG A 119 7.79 0.00 10.81
N LYS A 120 6.79 0.83 10.51
CA LYS A 120 5.90 1.40 11.55
C LYS A 120 5.09 0.30 12.24
N GLN A 121 4.62 -0.71 11.50
CA GLN A 121 3.95 -1.87 12.08
C GLN A 121 4.86 -2.63 13.04
N MET A 122 6.11 -2.90 12.66
CA MET A 122 7.11 -3.52 13.55
C MET A 122 7.28 -2.73 14.85
N ASN A 123 7.44 -1.41 14.76
CA ASN A 123 7.63 -0.56 15.95
C ASN A 123 6.43 -0.65 16.90
N ARG A 124 5.20 -0.69 16.37
CA ARG A 124 3.99 -0.87 17.18
C ARG A 124 3.95 -2.24 17.86
N GLY A 125 4.26 -3.31 17.12
CA GLY A 125 4.34 -4.66 17.69
C GLY A 125 5.38 -4.77 18.80
N LEU A 126 6.56 -4.19 18.58
CA LEU A 126 7.64 -4.13 19.57
C LEU A 126 7.20 -3.37 20.83
N LEU A 127 6.55 -2.22 20.68
CA LEU A 127 6.03 -1.44 21.81
C LEU A 127 5.04 -2.25 22.66
N TRP A 128 4.11 -2.98 22.04
CA TRP A 128 3.18 -3.85 22.76
C TRP A 128 3.87 -5.00 23.48
N ALA A 129 4.84 -5.65 22.84
CA ALA A 129 5.60 -6.75 23.45
C ALA A 129 6.42 -6.28 24.65
N VAL A 130 7.10 -5.13 24.53
CA VAL A 130 7.89 -4.53 25.62
C VAL A 130 6.97 -4.09 26.76
N ALA A 131 5.87 -3.39 26.47
CA ALA A 131 4.91 -2.95 27.49
C ALA A 131 4.35 -4.13 28.29
N GLY A 132 3.91 -5.20 27.62
CA GLY A 132 3.41 -6.40 28.30
C GLY A 132 4.47 -7.10 29.14
N THR A 133 5.72 -7.13 28.67
CA THR A 133 6.86 -7.70 29.41
C THR A 133 7.18 -6.88 30.66
N VAL A 134 7.26 -5.55 30.54
CA VAL A 134 7.55 -4.66 31.67
C VAL A 134 6.47 -4.75 32.75
N ILE A 135 5.19 -4.74 32.37
CA ILE A 135 4.08 -4.87 33.33
C ILE A 135 4.16 -6.20 34.08
N THR A 136 4.49 -7.29 33.37
CA THR A 136 4.62 -8.63 33.98
C THR A 136 5.79 -8.66 34.97
N ILE A 137 6.94 -8.08 34.62
CA ILE A 137 8.12 -8.01 35.51
C ILE A 137 7.81 -7.20 36.76
N LEU A 138 7.20 -6.02 36.62
CA LEU A 138 6.84 -5.16 37.74
C LEU A 138 5.82 -5.85 38.68
N SER A 139 4.82 -6.52 38.10
CA SER A 139 3.82 -7.25 38.87
C SER A 139 4.46 -8.42 39.63
N TYR A 140 5.32 -9.21 38.97
CA TYR A 140 6.08 -10.28 39.61
C TYR A 140 6.96 -9.75 40.75
N SER A 141 7.70 -8.67 40.51
CA SER A 141 8.57 -8.06 41.53
C SER A 141 7.77 -7.62 42.76
N SER A 142 6.59 -7.03 42.57
CA SER A 142 5.72 -6.62 43.68
C SER A 142 5.19 -7.81 44.49
N ALA A 143 4.82 -8.90 43.81
CA ALA A 143 4.34 -10.12 44.46
C ALA A 143 5.46 -10.86 45.21
N ALA A 144 6.65 -10.93 44.61
CA ALA A 144 7.81 -11.60 45.19
C ALA A 144 8.40 -10.86 46.41
N SER A 145 8.20 -9.54 46.48
CA SER A 145 8.68 -8.72 47.60
C SER A 145 7.78 -8.78 48.85
N SER A 146 6.62 -9.46 48.76
CA SER A 146 5.65 -9.53 49.85
C SER A 146 5.89 -10.78 50.73
N PRO A 147 6.11 -10.63 52.06
CA PRO A 147 6.41 -11.76 52.97
C PRO A 147 5.30 -12.83 53.05
N ALA A 148 4.06 -12.46 52.76
CA ALA A 148 2.89 -13.35 52.78
C ALA A 148 2.61 -14.01 51.41
N GLY A 149 3.42 -13.73 50.39
CA GLY A 149 3.11 -14.01 48.98
C GLY A 149 2.10 -13.01 48.41
N GLY A 150 2.14 -12.81 47.09
CA GLY A 150 1.24 -11.91 46.37
C GLY A 150 0.75 -12.50 45.05
N THR A 151 -0.34 -11.95 44.51
CA THR A 151 -0.84 -12.29 43.17
C THR A 151 -0.14 -11.45 42.11
N TYR A 152 0.31 -12.07 41.02
CA TYR A 152 0.91 -11.36 39.89
C TYR A 152 0.07 -11.54 38.62
N TYR A 153 0.14 -10.55 37.73
CA TYR A 153 -0.55 -10.56 36.45
C TYR A 153 0.44 -10.82 35.32
N ILE A 154 0.14 -11.80 34.47
CA ILE A 154 0.90 -12.07 33.24
C ILE A 154 0.12 -11.48 32.07
N CYS A 155 0.70 -10.49 31.40
CA CYS A 155 0.12 -9.90 30.20
C CYS A 155 0.44 -10.73 28.93
N TRP A 156 0.27 -12.05 28.99
CA TRP A 156 0.67 -12.96 27.90
C TRP A 156 -0.03 -12.61 26.58
N GLY A 157 -1.30 -12.15 26.63
CA GLY A 157 -2.03 -11.71 25.45
C GLY A 157 -1.39 -10.51 24.74
N ALA A 158 -0.96 -9.49 25.49
CA ALA A 158 -0.29 -8.32 24.93
C ALA A 158 1.10 -8.66 24.38
N ILE A 159 1.83 -9.55 25.08
CA ILE A 159 3.14 -10.02 24.65
C ILE A 159 3.04 -10.82 23.36
N LEU A 160 2.15 -11.82 23.28
CA LEU A 160 1.96 -12.63 22.08
C LEU A 160 1.46 -11.79 20.90
N PHE A 161 0.49 -10.91 21.12
CA PHE A 161 0.00 -10.00 20.08
C PHE A 161 1.13 -9.12 19.53
N GLY A 162 1.93 -8.51 20.42
CA GLY A 162 3.06 -7.68 20.02
C GLY A 162 4.11 -8.44 19.23
N ILE A 163 4.46 -9.66 19.66
CA ILE A 163 5.41 -10.53 18.94
C ILE A 163 4.88 -10.91 17.56
N ILE A 164 3.60 -11.31 17.45
CA ILE A 164 2.99 -11.65 16.16
C ILE A 164 2.99 -10.44 15.23
N ASP A 165 2.54 -9.26 15.68
CA ASP A 165 2.50 -8.04 14.85
C ASP A 165 3.92 -7.61 14.42
N PHE A 166 4.91 -7.78 15.30
CA PHE A 166 6.32 -7.54 14.96
C PHE A 166 6.84 -8.52 13.90
N LEU A 167 6.60 -9.82 14.06
CA LEU A 167 7.07 -10.85 13.12
C LEU A 167 6.42 -10.69 11.74
N VAL A 168 5.11 -10.41 11.71
CA VAL A 168 4.40 -10.10 10.47
C VAL A 168 5.02 -8.88 9.80
N GLY A 169 5.21 -7.79 10.55
CA GLY A 169 5.87 -6.59 10.02
C GLY A 169 7.29 -6.86 9.50
N TYR A 170 8.07 -7.68 10.21
CA TYR A 170 9.45 -8.01 9.84
C TYR A 170 9.53 -8.87 8.57
N ILE A 171 8.69 -9.93 8.47
CA ILE A 171 8.62 -10.78 7.27
C ILE A 171 8.17 -9.95 6.07
N SER A 172 7.15 -9.12 6.24
CA SER A 172 6.65 -8.24 5.19
C SER A 172 7.71 -7.22 4.76
N TRP A 173 8.38 -6.54 5.70
CA TRP A 173 9.42 -5.57 5.41
C TRP A 173 10.59 -6.19 4.61
N ARG A 174 11.04 -7.40 4.98
CA ARG A 174 12.12 -8.11 4.27
C ARG A 174 11.77 -8.41 2.81
N LYS A 175 10.48 -8.53 2.45
CA LYS A 175 10.05 -8.75 1.06
C LYS A 175 10.36 -7.54 0.15
N TYR A 176 10.47 -6.34 0.73
CA TYR A 176 10.59 -5.08 -0.01
C TYR A 176 11.96 -4.39 0.14
N GLN A 177 12.89 -5.01 0.87
CA GLN A 177 14.30 -4.61 0.97
C GLN A 177 15.10 -5.26 -0.16
#